data_AF-A0A9E9LVT1-F1
#
_entry.id   AF-A0A9E9LVT1-F1
#
_cell.length_a   1.000
_cell.length_b   1.000
_cell.length_c   1.000
_cell.angle_alpha   90.00
_cell.angle_beta   90.00
_cell.angle_gamma   90.00
#
_symmetry.space_group_name_H-M   'P 1'
#
loop_
_entity.id
_entity.type
_entity.pdbx_description
1 polymer ?
#
loop_
_entity_poly.entity_id
_entity_poly.type
_entity_poly.pdbx_seq_one_letter_code
_entity_poly.pdbx_strand_id
1 'polypeptide(L)'
;MALVKVKPTSPGRRGMVKVVTPDLYKGRPFAGLIEKKSKSAGRNNNGRITTRHMGGGHKQHYRVVDFVRNKDSIPAKVERIEYDPNRTANIALVCYADGERRYIIAPRGLSVGDQLMNGSEAPIRAGNCLPLRNIPVGTTVHCVEMLPGKGAQMARSAGAGVVLMAREGAYAQVRLRSGEVRRVHVECRATIGEVGNAEHSLRKIGKAGAMRWRGVRPTVRGVVMNPVDHPHGGGEGRTSGGRHPVSPWGQKTKGMKTRSNKRTTSMIVSRRGRGKRK
;
A
#
# COMPACT_ATOMS: atom_id res chain seq x y z
N MET A 1 -14.33 -1.62 -13.07
CA MET A 1 -13.02 -1.35 -13.72
C MET A 1 -12.77 -2.42 -14.77
N ALA A 2 -12.06 -2.13 -15.87
CA ALA A 2 -11.86 -3.10 -16.95
C ALA A 2 -10.37 -3.47 -17.10
N LEU A 3 -10.10 -4.78 -17.23
CA LEU A 3 -8.80 -5.28 -17.66
C LEU A 3 -8.75 -5.29 -19.18
N VAL A 4 -7.85 -4.47 -19.73
CA VAL A 4 -7.68 -4.35 -21.18
C VAL A 4 -6.40 -5.06 -21.59
N LYS A 5 -6.54 -6.20 -22.26
CA LYS A 5 -5.44 -6.87 -22.96
C LYS A 5 -5.14 -6.07 -24.24
N VAL A 6 -3.89 -5.67 -24.40
CA VAL A 6 -3.49 -4.81 -25.53
C VAL A 6 -3.24 -5.67 -26.78
N LYS A 7 -3.66 -5.18 -27.96
CA LYS A 7 -3.30 -5.83 -29.25
C LYS A 7 -1.77 -5.98 -29.36
N PRO A 8 -1.26 -7.14 -29.80
CA PRO A 8 0.18 -7.47 -29.80
C PRO A 8 0.95 -6.82 -30.96
N THR A 9 0.86 -5.50 -31.11
CA THR A 9 1.50 -4.76 -32.23
C THR A 9 3.02 -4.64 -32.12
N SER A 10 3.61 -5.06 -30.99
CA SER A 10 5.07 -5.14 -30.79
C SER A 10 5.39 -6.17 -29.71
N PRO A 11 6.62 -6.72 -29.67
CA PRO A 11 7.01 -7.73 -28.67
C PRO A 11 6.78 -7.27 -27.22
N GLY A 12 7.10 -6.02 -26.91
CA GLY A 12 6.89 -5.44 -25.58
C GLY A 12 5.42 -5.25 -25.18
N ARG A 13 4.49 -5.23 -26.14
CA ARG A 13 3.04 -5.09 -25.91
C ARG A 13 2.31 -6.43 -25.83
N ARG A 14 2.88 -7.51 -26.39
CA ARG A 14 2.24 -8.83 -26.52
C ARG A 14 1.64 -9.36 -25.21
N GLY A 15 2.36 -9.22 -24.10
CA GLY A 15 1.93 -9.67 -22.76
C GLY A 15 1.36 -8.56 -21.86
N MET A 16 1.17 -7.34 -22.38
CA MET A 16 0.75 -6.19 -21.59
C MET A 16 -0.75 -6.23 -21.26
N VAL A 17 -1.08 -6.05 -19.99
CA VAL A 17 -2.46 -5.93 -19.51
C VAL A 17 -2.59 -4.62 -18.74
N LYS A 18 -3.48 -3.74 -19.20
CA LYS A 18 -3.78 -2.45 -18.56
C LYS A 18 -5.00 -2.60 -17.66
N VAL A 19 -4.96 -1.93 -16.51
CA VAL A 19 -6.15 -1.67 -15.69
C VAL A 19 -6.64 -0.29 -16.11
N VAL A 20 -7.88 -0.21 -16.61
CA VAL A 20 -8.49 1.04 -17.06
C VAL A 20 -9.64 1.40 -16.13
N THR A 21 -9.60 2.64 -15.66
CA THR A 21 -10.61 3.29 -14.83
C THR A 21 -11.16 4.49 -15.61
N PRO A 22 -12.30 4.33 -16.32
CA PRO A 22 -12.87 5.38 -17.15
C PRO A 22 -13.19 6.66 -16.38
N ASP A 23 -13.70 6.49 -15.15
CA ASP A 23 -14.19 7.58 -14.30
C ASP A 23 -13.08 8.37 -13.61
N LEU A 24 -11.82 8.04 -13.88
CA LEU A 24 -10.68 8.71 -13.28
C LEU A 24 -10.48 10.08 -13.92
N TYR A 25 -10.40 11.10 -13.07
CA TYR A 25 -10.16 12.47 -13.51
C TYR A 25 -8.82 12.58 -14.26
N LYS A 26 -8.88 13.16 -15.47
CA LYS A 26 -7.73 13.25 -16.40
C LYS A 26 -6.94 14.57 -16.30
N GLY A 27 -7.43 15.53 -15.50
CA GLY A 27 -6.82 16.84 -15.38
C GLY A 27 -5.65 16.90 -14.39
N ARG A 28 -5.24 18.13 -14.04
CA ARG A 28 -4.15 18.37 -13.09
C ARG A 28 -4.61 18.14 -11.65
N PRO A 29 -3.73 17.63 -10.77
CA PRO A 29 -4.02 17.54 -9.33
C PRO A 29 -4.28 18.92 -8.73
N PHE A 30 -4.96 18.95 -7.57
CA PHE A 30 -5.31 20.19 -6.88
C PHE A 30 -4.06 20.89 -6.34
N ALA A 31 -3.83 22.13 -6.77
CA ALA A 31 -2.57 22.86 -6.54
C ALA A 31 -2.20 22.96 -5.04
N GLY A 32 -3.18 23.24 -4.17
CA GLY A 32 -2.94 23.44 -2.73
C GLY A 32 -2.59 22.17 -1.94
N LEU A 33 -2.71 20.98 -2.53
CA LEU A 33 -2.42 19.70 -1.88
C LEU A 33 -1.26 18.94 -2.55
N ILE A 34 -0.39 19.69 -3.22
CA ILE A 34 0.78 19.17 -3.93
C ILE A 34 2.06 19.66 -3.27
N GLU A 35 2.98 18.74 -3.04
CA GLU A 35 4.32 19.04 -2.56
C GLU A 35 5.39 18.51 -3.53
N LYS A 36 6.60 19.07 -3.43
CA LYS A 36 7.77 18.56 -4.13
C LYS A 36 8.21 17.24 -3.49
N LYS A 37 8.32 16.19 -4.30
CA LYS A 37 8.89 14.91 -3.87
C LYS A 37 10.33 14.78 -4.35
N SER A 38 11.29 14.93 -3.44
CA SER A 38 12.68 14.62 -3.71
C SER A 38 12.89 13.09 -3.80
N LYS A 39 13.88 12.65 -4.57
CA LYS A 39 14.20 11.22 -4.73
C LYS A 39 15.61 10.96 -4.22
N SER A 40 15.75 10.03 -3.28
CA SER A 40 17.06 9.59 -2.78
C SER A 40 17.75 8.55 -3.67
N ALA A 41 17.01 7.94 -4.61
CA ALA A 41 17.47 6.81 -5.42
C ALA A 41 18.06 5.63 -4.60
N GLY A 42 17.54 5.41 -3.38
CA GLY A 42 17.98 4.33 -2.49
C GLY A 42 19.23 4.65 -1.66
N ARG A 43 19.65 5.91 -1.62
CA ARG A 43 20.78 6.38 -0.79
C ARG A 43 20.31 6.96 0.54
N ASN A 44 21.16 6.86 1.57
CA ASN A 44 20.97 7.53 2.86
C ASN A 44 21.58 8.95 2.88
N ASN A 45 21.53 9.62 4.04
CA ASN A 45 22.14 10.93 4.28
C ASN A 45 23.66 10.97 4.01
N ASN A 46 24.37 9.85 4.20
CA ASN A 46 25.81 9.74 3.89
C ASN A 46 26.08 9.43 2.40
N GLY A 47 25.07 9.47 1.53
CA GLY A 47 25.21 9.18 0.10
C GLY A 47 25.41 7.70 -0.26
N ARG A 48 25.42 6.79 0.72
CA ARG A 48 25.63 5.34 0.50
C ARG A 48 24.34 4.66 0.07
N ILE A 49 24.45 3.67 -0.82
CA ILE A 49 23.30 2.85 -1.24
C ILE A 49 22.90 1.92 -0.09
N THR A 50 21.76 2.19 0.55
CA THR A 50 21.18 1.32 1.59
C THR A 50 20.06 0.45 1.04
N THR A 51 19.36 0.91 0.00
CA THR A 51 18.36 0.15 -0.73
C THR A 51 18.77 0.02 -2.19
N ARG A 52 19.16 -1.19 -2.59
CA ARG A 52 19.61 -1.48 -3.96
C ARG A 52 18.46 -1.38 -4.97
N HIS A 53 18.83 -1.25 -6.24
CA HIS A 53 17.92 -1.29 -7.39
C HIS A 53 16.89 -0.16 -7.48
N MET A 54 17.09 0.96 -6.77
CA MET A 54 16.23 2.14 -6.88
C MET A 54 16.89 3.23 -7.73
N GLY A 55 16.10 3.99 -8.49
CA GLY A 55 16.54 5.18 -9.25
C GLY A 55 16.04 5.25 -10.70
N GLY A 56 16.15 6.44 -11.31
CA GLY A 56 15.85 6.66 -12.74
C GLY A 56 14.36 6.68 -13.13
N GLY A 57 13.45 6.75 -12.16
CA GLY A 57 12.00 6.81 -12.44
C GLY A 57 11.52 8.22 -12.82
N HIS A 58 10.36 8.30 -13.47
CA HIS A 58 9.72 9.57 -13.88
C HIS A 58 9.47 10.49 -12.67
N LYS A 59 9.69 11.80 -12.82
CA LYS A 59 9.46 12.80 -11.75
C LYS A 59 8.01 12.72 -11.24
N GLN A 60 7.83 12.88 -9.95
CA GLN A 60 6.53 12.79 -9.29
C GLN A 60 6.40 13.95 -8.31
N HIS A 61 5.16 14.37 -8.09
CA HIS A 61 4.77 15.25 -6.99
C HIS A 61 4.23 14.42 -5.83
N TYR A 62 4.35 14.93 -4.61
CA TYR A 62 3.67 14.34 -3.45
C TYR A 62 2.25 14.90 -3.37
N ARG A 63 1.29 14.01 -3.12
CA ARG A 63 -0.12 14.36 -2.89
C ARG A 63 -0.33 14.21 -1.41
N VAL A 64 -0.65 15.32 -0.74
CA VAL A 64 -0.88 15.37 0.70
C VAL A 64 -2.23 14.70 0.97
N VAL A 65 -2.16 13.48 1.52
CA VAL A 65 -3.35 12.67 1.84
C VAL A 65 -3.60 12.75 3.33
N ASP A 66 -4.85 12.98 3.70
CA ASP A 66 -5.31 12.93 5.08
C ASP A 66 -5.45 11.48 5.54
N PHE A 67 -4.49 11.04 6.35
CA PHE A 67 -4.50 9.74 7.02
C PHE A 67 -5.07 9.80 8.44
N VAL A 68 -5.32 10.99 8.99
CA VAL A 68 -5.78 11.16 10.37
C VAL A 68 -7.30 11.26 10.42
N ARG A 69 -7.92 11.92 9.43
CA ARG A 69 -9.39 12.08 9.31
C ARG A 69 -10.00 12.66 10.59
N ASN A 70 -9.45 13.77 11.06
CA ASN A 70 -9.79 14.43 12.33
C ASN A 70 -10.90 15.49 12.24
N LYS A 71 -11.46 15.75 11.05
CA LYS A 71 -12.63 16.63 10.89
C LYS A 71 -13.91 15.86 11.21
N ASP A 72 -14.27 15.85 12.49
CA ASP A 72 -15.45 15.14 13.00
C ASP A 72 -16.73 15.94 12.77
N SER A 73 -17.81 15.24 12.44
CA SER A 73 -19.17 15.78 12.23
C SER A 73 -19.31 16.84 11.13
N ILE A 74 -18.26 17.09 10.35
CA ILE A 74 -18.29 17.96 9.17
C ILE A 74 -18.46 17.08 7.92
N PRO A 75 -19.60 17.15 7.21
CA PRO A 75 -19.79 16.38 5.99
C PRO A 75 -18.85 16.88 4.89
N ALA A 76 -18.38 15.96 4.07
CA ALA A 76 -17.53 16.24 2.91
C ALA A 76 -18.12 15.61 1.66
N LYS A 77 -18.15 16.36 0.56
CA LYS A 77 -18.60 15.89 -0.74
C LYS A 77 -17.40 15.47 -1.58
N VAL A 78 -17.49 14.33 -2.26
CA VAL A 78 -16.47 13.86 -3.20
C VAL A 78 -16.56 14.72 -4.47
N GLU A 79 -15.53 15.51 -4.75
CA GLU A 79 -15.47 16.34 -5.97
C GLU A 79 -15.00 15.53 -7.17
N ARG A 80 -13.97 14.69 -6.99
CA ARG A 80 -13.40 13.87 -8.07
C ARG A 80 -12.48 12.79 -7.54
N ILE A 81 -12.29 11.75 -8.36
CA ILE A 81 -11.36 10.64 -8.08
C ILE A 81 -10.18 10.76 -9.04
N GLU A 82 -8.96 10.73 -8.49
CA GLU A 82 -7.73 11.01 -9.21
C GLU A 82 -6.72 9.86 -9.12
N TYR A 83 -5.84 9.81 -10.13
CA TYR A 83 -4.65 8.98 -10.10
C TYR A 83 -3.59 9.56 -9.16
N ASP A 84 -3.02 8.72 -8.30
CA ASP A 84 -1.78 9.06 -7.59
C ASP A 84 -0.60 8.18 -8.01
N PRO A 85 0.51 8.76 -8.51
CA PRO A 85 1.70 7.99 -8.86
C PRO A 85 2.53 7.52 -7.65
N ASN A 86 2.21 7.93 -6.43
CA ASN A 86 2.99 7.61 -5.24
C ASN A 86 2.49 6.39 -4.47
N ARG A 87 1.30 5.89 -4.80
CA ARG A 87 0.69 4.71 -4.19
C ARG A 87 -0.01 3.88 -5.25
N THR A 88 -0.49 2.71 -4.85
CA THR A 88 -1.24 1.80 -5.74
C THR A 88 -2.70 2.17 -5.83
N ALA A 89 -3.27 2.72 -4.75
CA ALA A 89 -4.68 3.11 -4.67
C ALA A 89 -4.92 4.46 -5.37
N ASN A 90 -6.14 4.67 -5.86
CA ASN A 90 -6.58 5.99 -6.29
C ASN A 90 -6.88 6.86 -5.07
N ILE A 91 -6.95 8.18 -5.28
CA ILE A 91 -7.32 9.13 -4.24
C ILE A 91 -8.60 9.86 -4.62
N ALA A 92 -9.40 10.23 -3.63
CA ALA A 92 -10.56 11.08 -3.82
C ALA A 92 -10.23 12.47 -3.26
N LEU A 93 -10.51 13.51 -4.04
CA LEU A 93 -10.54 14.89 -3.56
C LEU A 93 -11.91 15.12 -2.94
N VAL A 94 -11.93 15.46 -1.66
CA VAL A 94 -13.15 15.78 -0.92
C VAL A 94 -13.13 17.24 -0.52
N CYS A 95 -14.28 17.89 -0.63
CA CYS A 95 -14.51 19.24 -0.14
C CYS A 95 -15.43 19.15 1.07
N TYR A 96 -14.94 19.58 2.23
CA TYR A 96 -15.73 19.68 3.45
C TYR A 96 -16.71 20.84 3.35
N ALA A 97 -17.80 20.80 4.15
CA ALA A 97 -18.77 21.88 4.19
C ALA A 97 -18.17 23.23 4.63
N ASP A 98 -17.03 23.21 5.33
CA ASP A 98 -16.26 24.41 5.69
C ASP A 98 -15.38 24.96 4.54
N GLY A 99 -15.42 24.34 3.36
CA GLY A 99 -14.69 24.76 2.16
C GLY A 99 -13.26 24.21 2.05
N GLU A 100 -12.74 23.53 3.08
CA GLU A 100 -11.42 22.92 3.01
C GLU A 100 -11.45 21.68 2.11
N ARG A 101 -10.42 21.52 1.29
CA ARG A 101 -10.23 20.34 0.46
C ARG A 101 -9.15 19.43 1.04
N ARG A 102 -9.39 18.13 1.03
CA ARG A 102 -8.38 17.11 1.39
C ARG A 102 -8.39 15.96 0.41
N TYR A 103 -7.25 15.31 0.24
CA TYR A 103 -7.21 14.01 -0.41
C TYR A 103 -7.39 12.91 0.62
N ILE A 104 -8.18 11.90 0.25
CA ILE A 104 -8.27 10.63 0.96
C ILE A 104 -7.96 9.48 0.02
N ILE A 105 -7.66 8.30 0.57
CA ILE A 105 -7.63 7.08 -0.24
C ILE A 105 -9.07 6.80 -0.70
N ALA A 106 -9.25 6.55 -1.99
CA ALA A 106 -10.56 6.23 -2.56
C ALA A 106 -10.97 4.80 -2.13
N PRO A 107 -12.06 4.66 -1.35
CA PRO A 107 -12.66 3.37 -1.06
C PRO A 107 -13.27 2.75 -2.32
N ARG A 108 -13.51 1.44 -2.28
CA ARG A 108 -14.25 0.72 -3.31
C ARG A 108 -15.70 1.19 -3.34
N GLY A 109 -16.22 1.48 -4.54
CA GLY A 109 -17.60 1.89 -4.74
C GLY A 109 -17.88 3.36 -4.46
N LEU A 110 -16.88 4.14 -4.04
CA LEU A 110 -17.03 5.59 -3.89
C LEU A 110 -17.18 6.25 -5.27
N SER A 111 -18.21 7.08 -5.42
CA SER A 111 -18.50 7.83 -6.63
C SER A 111 -18.39 9.34 -6.41
N VAL A 112 -18.27 10.09 -7.50
CA VAL A 112 -18.30 11.56 -7.44
C VAL A 112 -19.67 12.02 -6.98
N GLY A 113 -19.70 13.00 -6.07
CA GLY A 113 -20.92 13.54 -5.48
C GLY A 113 -21.35 12.86 -4.17
N ASP A 114 -20.76 11.71 -3.82
CA ASP A 114 -21.03 11.05 -2.55
C ASP A 114 -20.67 11.94 -1.36
N GLN A 115 -21.48 11.86 -0.31
CA GLN A 115 -21.21 12.52 0.97
C GLN A 115 -20.52 11.54 1.93
N LEU A 116 -19.49 12.02 2.60
CA LEU A 116 -18.70 11.31 3.60
C LEU A 116 -18.72 12.10 4.90
N MET A 117 -18.64 11.38 6.02
CA MET A 117 -18.55 11.98 7.35
C MET A 117 -17.53 11.22 8.19
N ASN A 118 -16.83 11.93 9.07
CA ASN A 118 -15.99 11.32 10.10
C ASN A 118 -16.57 11.58 11.48
N GLY A 119 -16.19 10.75 12.45
CA GLY A 119 -16.56 10.92 13.84
C GLY A 119 -17.37 9.74 14.37
N SER A 120 -17.64 9.76 15.67
CA SER A 120 -18.35 8.68 16.36
C SER A 120 -19.79 8.48 15.86
N GLU A 121 -20.43 9.55 15.40
CA GLU A 121 -21.82 9.58 14.93
C GLU A 121 -21.95 9.37 13.42
N ALA A 122 -20.84 9.10 12.71
CA ALA A 122 -20.90 8.89 11.27
C ALA A 122 -21.71 7.63 10.93
N PRO A 123 -22.55 7.65 9.88
CA PRO A 123 -23.29 6.46 9.49
C PRO A 123 -22.33 5.36 9.03
N ILE A 124 -22.71 4.10 9.25
CA ILE A 124 -21.93 2.92 8.86
C ILE A 124 -22.01 2.74 7.34
N ARG A 125 -21.30 3.58 6.60
CA ARG A 125 -21.25 3.61 5.13
C ARG A 125 -19.79 3.59 4.66
N ALA A 126 -19.54 2.95 3.52
CA ALA A 126 -18.20 2.91 2.92
C ALA A 126 -17.64 4.32 2.70
N GLY A 127 -16.39 4.54 3.12
CA GLY A 127 -15.70 5.84 3.06
C GLY A 127 -15.82 6.72 4.30
N ASN A 128 -16.76 6.43 5.21
CA ASN A 128 -16.83 7.12 6.50
C ASN A 128 -15.75 6.60 7.44
N CYS A 129 -15.24 7.49 8.29
CA CYS A 129 -14.17 7.17 9.24
C CYS A 129 -14.67 7.29 10.68
N LEU A 130 -14.54 6.21 11.44
CA LEU A 130 -14.97 6.12 12.83
C LEU A 130 -13.88 5.50 13.70
N PRO A 131 -13.91 5.74 15.02
CA PRO A 131 -13.17 4.91 15.98
C PRO A 131 -13.66 3.46 15.90
N LEU A 132 -12.74 2.49 16.07
CA LEU A 132 -13.07 1.05 16.04
C LEU A 132 -14.14 0.67 17.07
N ARG A 133 -14.25 1.41 18.18
CA ARG A 133 -15.29 1.21 19.20
C ARG A 133 -16.71 1.42 18.65
N ASN A 134 -16.91 2.24 17.62
CA ASN A 134 -18.22 2.56 17.03
C ASN A 134 -18.54 1.68 15.81
N ILE A 135 -17.56 0.92 15.31
CA ILE A 135 -17.72 0.10 14.11
C ILE A 135 -18.28 -1.29 14.50
N PRO A 136 -19.33 -1.80 13.84
CA PRO A 136 -19.84 -3.13 14.08
C PRO A 136 -18.80 -4.22 13.82
N VAL A 137 -18.76 -5.23 14.68
CA VAL A 137 -17.90 -6.40 14.50
C VAL A 137 -18.31 -7.16 13.24
N GLY A 138 -17.34 -7.73 12.53
CA GLY A 138 -17.52 -8.41 11.25
C GLY A 138 -17.40 -7.50 10.03
N THR A 139 -17.41 -6.18 10.22
CA THR A 139 -17.26 -5.24 9.10
C THR A 139 -15.84 -5.23 8.53
N THR A 140 -15.76 -4.98 7.22
CA THR A 140 -14.49 -4.75 6.53
C THR A 140 -14.15 -3.27 6.59
N VAL A 141 -12.93 -2.97 7.04
CA VAL A 141 -12.39 -1.62 7.18
C VAL A 141 -11.01 -1.52 6.52
N HIS A 142 -10.56 -0.31 6.24
CA HIS A 142 -9.24 -0.01 5.71
C HIS A 142 -8.68 1.26 6.35
N CYS A 143 -7.43 1.62 6.03
CA CYS A 143 -6.77 2.78 6.61
C CYS A 143 -6.82 2.81 8.14
N VAL A 144 -6.44 1.70 8.78
CA VAL A 144 -6.52 1.56 10.24
C VAL A 144 -5.29 2.14 10.92
N GLU A 145 -5.49 2.91 11.99
CA GLU A 145 -4.40 3.40 12.84
C GLU A 145 -3.79 2.25 13.67
N MET A 146 -2.49 2.33 13.97
CA MET A 146 -1.87 1.38 14.91
C MET A 146 -1.91 1.87 16.36
N LEU A 147 -1.93 3.18 16.54
CA LEU A 147 -2.06 3.89 17.80
C LEU A 147 -3.02 5.06 17.58
N PRO A 148 -3.87 5.41 18.57
CA PRO A 148 -4.83 6.50 18.41
C PRO A 148 -4.14 7.81 17.99
N GLY A 149 -4.64 8.45 16.94
CA GLY A 149 -4.17 9.74 16.46
C GLY A 149 -2.85 9.74 15.69
N LYS A 150 -2.20 8.59 15.50
CA LYS A 150 -0.98 8.49 14.67
C LYS A 150 -1.25 8.38 13.17
N GLY A 151 -2.52 8.43 12.77
CA GLY A 151 -2.96 8.28 11.39
C GLY A 151 -2.89 6.83 10.90
N ALA A 152 -3.56 6.61 9.78
CA ALA A 152 -3.68 5.31 9.14
C ALA A 152 -2.32 4.72 8.74
N GLN A 153 -2.05 3.51 9.22
CA GLN A 153 -0.80 2.79 8.95
C GLN A 153 -1.04 1.44 8.27
N MET A 154 -2.18 0.79 8.56
CA MET A 154 -2.54 -0.54 8.06
C MET A 154 -3.58 -0.45 6.92
N ALA A 155 -3.49 -1.40 5.98
CA ALA A 155 -4.43 -1.54 4.86
C ALA A 155 -4.66 -0.26 4.04
N ARG A 156 -3.58 0.30 3.47
CA ARG A 156 -3.60 1.48 2.58
C ARG A 156 -3.39 1.15 1.09
N SER A 157 -2.95 -0.06 0.78
CA SER A 157 -2.67 -0.48 -0.59
C SER A 157 -3.95 -0.79 -1.36
N ALA A 158 -3.87 -0.82 -2.69
CA ALA A 158 -5.02 -1.06 -3.55
C ALA A 158 -5.66 -2.44 -3.25
N GLY A 159 -6.98 -2.48 -3.15
CA GLY A 159 -7.73 -3.68 -2.75
C GLY A 159 -7.44 -4.19 -1.34
N ALA A 160 -6.75 -3.43 -0.48
CA ALA A 160 -6.55 -3.83 0.90
C ALA A 160 -7.82 -3.60 1.73
N GLY A 161 -8.05 -4.51 2.66
CA GLY A 161 -9.07 -4.43 3.70
C GLY A 161 -8.63 -5.30 4.87
N VAL A 162 -9.18 -5.02 6.04
CA VAL A 162 -9.04 -5.82 7.25
C VAL A 162 -10.41 -6.03 7.83
N VAL A 163 -10.62 -7.17 8.48
CA VAL A 163 -11.91 -7.49 9.10
C VAL A 163 -11.79 -7.24 10.59
N LEU A 164 -12.73 -6.49 11.16
CA LEU A 164 -12.87 -6.33 12.60
C LEU A 164 -13.46 -7.63 13.17
N MET A 165 -12.66 -8.41 13.91
CA MET A 165 -13.03 -9.76 14.36
C MET A 165 -13.76 -9.76 15.70
N ALA A 166 -13.27 -8.96 16.65
CA ALA A 166 -13.78 -8.91 18.02
C ALA A 166 -13.41 -7.59 18.68
N ARG A 167 -14.11 -7.24 19.76
CA ARG A 167 -13.77 -6.14 20.67
C ARG A 167 -13.75 -6.68 22.09
N GLU A 168 -12.62 -6.52 22.77
CA GLU A 168 -12.34 -7.04 24.11
C GLU A 168 -11.72 -5.92 24.95
N GLY A 169 -12.51 -5.34 25.86
CA GLY A 169 -12.08 -4.21 26.70
C GLY A 169 -11.54 -3.04 25.86
N ALA A 170 -10.32 -2.60 26.17
CA ALA A 170 -9.65 -1.48 25.49
C ALA A 170 -9.09 -1.82 24.09
N TYR A 171 -9.17 -3.08 23.64
CA TYR A 171 -8.60 -3.53 22.36
C TYR A 171 -9.64 -4.16 21.43
N ALA A 172 -9.51 -3.87 20.15
CA ALA A 172 -10.16 -4.55 19.05
C ALA A 172 -9.19 -5.53 18.39
N GLN A 173 -9.68 -6.70 17.99
CA GLN A 173 -8.92 -7.65 17.18
C GLN A 173 -9.23 -7.42 15.70
N VAL A 174 -8.21 -7.15 14.90
CA VAL A 174 -8.32 -7.02 13.44
C VAL A 174 -7.58 -8.14 12.74
N ARG A 175 -8.22 -8.75 11.73
CA ARG A 175 -7.60 -9.73 10.85
C ARG A 175 -7.07 -9.02 9.61
N LEU A 176 -5.75 -9.01 9.47
CA LEU A 176 -5.05 -8.44 8.32
C LEU A 176 -5.18 -9.37 7.10
N ARG A 177 -5.05 -8.80 5.90
CA ARG A 177 -4.99 -9.58 4.64
C ARG A 177 -3.82 -10.58 4.59
N SER A 178 -2.79 -10.40 5.43
CA SER A 178 -1.70 -11.37 5.62
C SER A 178 -2.14 -12.64 6.34
N GLY A 179 -3.34 -12.68 6.92
CA GLY A 179 -3.82 -13.72 7.84
C GLY A 179 -3.37 -13.51 9.29
N GLU A 180 -2.57 -12.49 9.59
CA GLU A 180 -2.23 -12.12 10.96
C GLU A 180 -3.46 -11.54 11.68
N VAL A 181 -3.71 -11.98 12.92
CA VAL A 181 -4.70 -11.38 13.82
C VAL A 181 -3.96 -10.54 14.86
N ARG A 182 -4.34 -9.28 14.96
CA ARG A 182 -3.63 -8.27 15.76
C ARG A 182 -4.60 -7.47 16.62
N ARG A 183 -4.19 -7.18 17.85
CA ARG A 183 -4.86 -6.24 18.76
C ARG A 183 -4.50 -4.80 18.40
N VAL A 184 -5.51 -3.94 18.37
CA VAL A 184 -5.44 -2.50 18.09
C VAL A 184 -6.32 -1.80 19.11
N HIS A 185 -5.92 -0.62 19.58
CA HIS A 185 -6.72 0.11 20.57
C HIS A 185 -8.10 0.48 19.99
N VAL A 186 -9.17 0.42 20.78
CA VAL A 186 -10.55 0.69 20.31
C VAL A 186 -10.77 2.14 19.85
N GLU A 187 -9.99 3.08 20.39
CA GLU A 187 -9.98 4.50 19.97
C GLU A 187 -9.24 4.75 18.65
N CYS A 188 -8.52 3.76 18.11
CA CYS A 188 -7.92 3.90 16.78
C CYS A 188 -9.01 4.10 15.74
N ARG A 189 -8.76 5.01 14.79
CA ARG A 189 -9.67 5.25 13.68
C ARG A 189 -9.49 4.24 12.56
N ALA A 190 -10.58 3.96 11.86
CA ALA A 190 -10.60 3.16 10.64
C ALA A 190 -11.65 3.71 9.67
N THR A 191 -11.44 3.50 8.37
CA THR A 191 -12.41 3.86 7.33
C THR A 191 -13.19 2.61 6.91
N ILE A 192 -14.52 2.70 6.88
CA ILE A 192 -15.37 1.57 6.49
C ILE A 192 -15.19 1.25 5.00
N GLY A 193 -15.16 -0.04 4.68
CA GLY A 193 -15.03 -0.57 3.33
C GLY A 193 -13.61 -1.02 3.00
N GLU A 194 -13.39 -1.34 1.73
CA GLU A 194 -12.10 -1.74 1.17
C GLU A 194 -11.46 -0.60 0.38
N VAL A 195 -10.13 -0.62 0.24
CA VAL A 195 -9.44 0.29 -0.69
C VAL A 195 -9.81 -0.06 -2.13
N GLY A 196 -10.10 0.94 -2.96
CA GLY A 196 -10.39 0.75 -4.39
C GLY A 196 -9.20 0.23 -5.21
N ASN A 197 -9.39 0.13 -6.52
CA ASN A 197 -8.38 -0.33 -7.50
C ASN A 197 -7.89 -1.77 -7.25
N ALA A 198 -8.78 -2.69 -6.86
CA ALA A 198 -8.43 -4.05 -6.48
C ALA A 198 -7.73 -4.84 -7.62
N GLU A 199 -8.07 -4.54 -8.87
CA GLU A 199 -7.52 -5.15 -10.08
C GLU A 199 -6.07 -4.75 -10.34
N HIS A 200 -5.47 -3.86 -9.54
CA HIS A 200 -4.07 -3.45 -9.64
C HIS A 200 -3.10 -4.63 -9.71
N SER A 201 -3.37 -5.72 -8.96
CA SER A 201 -2.53 -6.92 -8.94
C SER A 201 -2.57 -7.72 -10.25
N LEU A 202 -3.63 -7.57 -11.04
CA LEU A 202 -3.82 -8.29 -12.31
C LEU A 202 -3.10 -7.59 -13.48
N ARG A 203 -2.54 -6.39 -13.25
CA ARG A 203 -1.81 -5.62 -14.25
C ARG A 203 -0.51 -6.33 -14.66
N LYS A 204 -0.28 -6.47 -15.98
CA LYS A 204 1.00 -6.93 -16.55
C LYS A 204 1.73 -5.79 -17.24
N ILE A 205 2.98 -5.56 -16.83
CA ILE A 205 3.78 -4.39 -17.23
C ILE A 205 4.35 -4.53 -18.65
N GLY A 206 4.55 -5.76 -19.13
CA GLY A 206 4.91 -6.09 -20.52
C GLY A 206 6.40 -5.96 -20.83
N LYS A 207 7.02 -4.80 -20.56
CA LYS A 207 8.42 -4.52 -20.93
C LYS A 207 9.27 -3.99 -19.77
N ALA A 208 10.58 -4.27 -19.81
CA ALA A 208 11.53 -3.79 -18.81
C ALA A 208 11.55 -2.26 -18.67
N GLY A 209 11.46 -1.51 -19.79
CA GLY A 209 11.43 -0.04 -19.77
C GLY A 209 10.29 0.54 -18.93
N ALA A 210 9.13 -0.13 -18.87
CA ALA A 210 8.02 0.31 -18.04
C ALA A 210 8.26 0.10 -16.54
N MET A 211 9.13 -0.85 -16.15
CA MET A 211 9.64 -0.95 -14.78
C MET A 211 10.65 0.16 -14.48
N ARG A 212 11.52 0.50 -15.44
CA ARG A 212 12.48 1.59 -15.30
C ARG A 212 11.81 2.94 -15.04
N TRP A 213 10.70 3.24 -15.73
CA TRP A 213 9.91 4.45 -15.50
C TRP A 213 9.36 4.57 -14.08
N ARG A 214 9.16 3.44 -13.39
CA ARG A 214 8.73 3.38 -11.99
C ARG A 214 9.87 3.56 -10.99
N GLY A 215 11.11 3.68 -11.47
CA GLY A 215 12.29 3.86 -10.65
C GLY A 215 12.87 2.57 -10.08
N VAL A 216 12.51 1.41 -10.66
CA VAL A 216 13.10 0.12 -10.33
C VAL A 216 14.17 -0.21 -11.38
N ARG A 217 15.42 -0.28 -10.95
CA ARG A 217 16.60 -0.67 -11.74
C ARG A 217 16.71 -2.20 -11.81
N PRO A 218 17.48 -2.74 -12.76
CA PRO A 218 17.71 -4.18 -12.85
C PRO A 218 18.27 -4.77 -11.56
N THR A 219 17.90 -6.02 -11.27
CA THR A 219 18.42 -6.82 -10.15
C THR A 219 19.28 -7.94 -10.71
N VAL A 220 20.55 -7.98 -10.32
CA VAL A 220 21.48 -9.05 -10.69
C VAL A 220 21.37 -10.19 -9.67
N ARG A 221 21.42 -11.45 -10.14
CA ARG A 221 21.37 -12.63 -9.28
C ARG A 221 22.73 -12.89 -8.64
N GLY A 222 22.76 -13.30 -7.38
CA GLY A 222 24.00 -13.58 -6.65
C GLY A 222 24.87 -14.69 -7.27
N VAL A 223 24.25 -15.71 -7.88
CA VAL A 223 24.97 -16.83 -8.53
C VAL A 223 25.75 -16.45 -9.79
N VAL A 224 25.57 -15.22 -10.29
CA VAL A 224 26.28 -14.70 -11.48
C VAL A 224 27.44 -13.78 -11.05
N MET A 225 27.53 -13.45 -9.77
CA MET A 225 28.56 -12.55 -9.25
C MET A 225 29.83 -13.32 -8.89
N ASN A 226 30.92 -12.61 -8.60
CA ASN A 226 32.13 -13.23 -8.06
C ASN A 226 31.97 -13.55 -6.56
N PRO A 227 32.80 -14.45 -6.00
CA PRO A 227 32.73 -14.80 -4.57
C PRO A 227 32.86 -13.60 -3.61
N VAL A 228 33.58 -12.55 -4.03
CA VAL A 228 33.74 -11.30 -3.26
C VAL A 228 32.44 -10.50 -3.14
N ASP A 229 31.55 -10.57 -4.13
CA ASP A 229 30.35 -9.73 -4.21
C ASP A 229 29.14 -10.36 -3.52
N HIS A 230 29.02 -11.69 -3.61
CA HIS A 230 27.90 -12.42 -3.08
C HIS A 230 28.34 -13.80 -2.58
N PRO A 231 27.80 -14.28 -1.45
CA PRO A 231 28.10 -15.62 -0.95
C PRO A 231 27.72 -16.81 -1.87
N HIS A 232 27.09 -16.55 -3.02
CA HIS A 232 26.71 -17.57 -4.01
C HIS A 232 27.56 -17.46 -5.29
N GLY A 233 28.47 -16.49 -5.34
CA GLY A 233 29.26 -16.20 -6.52
C GLY A 233 30.39 -17.20 -6.74
N GLY A 234 30.92 -17.22 -7.95
CA GLY A 234 31.99 -18.12 -8.40
C GLY A 234 31.51 -19.48 -8.92
N GLY A 235 32.48 -20.38 -9.12
CA GLY A 235 32.30 -21.67 -9.79
C GLY A 235 32.48 -21.58 -11.30
N GLU A 236 32.94 -22.67 -11.92
CA GLU A 236 33.04 -22.78 -13.37
C GLU A 236 31.66 -23.07 -13.97
N GLY A 237 31.27 -22.30 -14.98
CA GLY A 237 29.94 -22.43 -15.60
C GLY A 237 28.79 -22.01 -14.68
N ARG A 238 27.64 -22.68 -14.79
CA ARG A 238 26.43 -22.34 -14.03
C ARG A 238 26.37 -23.15 -12.74
N THR A 239 26.36 -22.46 -11.60
CA THR A 239 26.17 -23.07 -10.28
C THR A 239 24.78 -22.76 -9.68
N SER A 240 24.35 -23.62 -8.75
CA SER A 240 23.22 -23.38 -7.85
C SER A 240 23.61 -22.57 -6.60
N GLY A 241 24.89 -22.18 -6.50
CA GLY A 241 25.47 -21.41 -5.39
C GLY A 241 26.12 -22.27 -4.31
N GLY A 242 26.02 -23.61 -4.38
CA GLY A 242 26.77 -24.56 -3.53
C GLY A 242 26.49 -24.51 -2.03
N ARG A 243 25.48 -23.75 -1.57
CA ARG A 243 25.14 -23.57 -0.15
C ARG A 243 23.66 -23.30 0.06
N HIS A 244 23.22 -23.35 1.31
CA HIS A 244 21.87 -22.89 1.67
C HIS A 244 21.68 -21.41 1.25
N PRO A 245 20.56 -21.03 0.59
CA PRO A 245 20.38 -19.67 0.11
C PRO A 245 20.50 -18.60 1.19
N VAL A 246 21.35 -17.60 0.91
CA VAL A 246 21.62 -16.45 1.76
C VAL A 246 21.43 -15.13 1.01
N SER A 247 21.41 -14.04 1.76
CA SER A 247 21.43 -12.67 1.26
C SER A 247 22.86 -12.28 0.85
N PRO A 248 23.06 -11.13 0.21
CA PRO A 248 24.41 -10.64 -0.08
C PRO A 248 25.26 -10.42 1.18
N TRP A 249 24.61 -10.26 2.34
CA TRP A 249 25.27 -10.11 3.64
C TRP A 249 25.33 -11.42 4.44
N GLY A 250 25.12 -12.57 3.80
CA GLY A 250 25.27 -13.89 4.43
C GLY A 250 24.07 -14.37 5.27
N GLN A 251 23.07 -13.55 5.54
CA GLN A 251 21.87 -13.95 6.29
C GLN A 251 21.02 -14.96 5.50
N LYS A 252 20.59 -16.08 6.12
CA LYS A 252 19.74 -17.09 5.45
C LYS A 252 18.43 -16.48 4.94
N THR A 253 18.09 -16.72 3.67
CA THR A 253 16.89 -16.13 3.01
C THR A 253 15.69 -17.07 2.94
N LYS A 254 15.90 -18.38 3.15
CA LYS A 254 14.83 -19.37 3.24
C LYS A 254 14.61 -19.78 4.70
N GLY A 255 13.38 -19.63 5.20
CA GLY A 255 12.95 -20.16 6.50
C GLY A 255 13.33 -19.35 7.75
N MET A 256 14.42 -18.58 7.71
CA MET A 256 14.90 -17.80 8.85
C MET A 256 13.89 -16.72 9.28
N LYS A 257 13.49 -16.72 10.56
CA LYS A 257 12.61 -15.70 11.15
C LYS A 257 13.45 -14.46 11.48
N THR A 258 13.07 -13.30 10.95
CA THR A 258 13.82 -12.03 11.16
C THR A 258 13.19 -11.10 12.20
N ARG A 259 11.96 -11.39 12.65
CA ARG A 259 11.25 -10.54 13.61
C ARG A 259 11.74 -10.81 15.04
N SER A 260 12.34 -9.83 15.69
CA SER A 260 12.91 -9.94 17.05
C SER A 260 12.21 -9.09 18.13
N ASN A 261 11.41 -8.08 17.75
CA ASN A 261 10.87 -7.10 18.70
C ASN A 261 9.87 -7.70 19.72
N LYS A 262 10.28 -7.85 20.99
CA LYS A 262 9.44 -8.44 22.04
C LYS A 262 8.24 -7.57 22.44
N ARG A 263 8.39 -6.24 22.43
CA ARG A 263 7.36 -5.27 22.91
C ARG A 263 6.04 -5.37 22.19
N THR A 264 6.08 -5.59 20.87
CA THR A 264 4.87 -5.67 20.03
C THR A 264 4.39 -7.09 19.80
N THR A 265 5.02 -8.09 20.42
CA THR A 265 4.63 -9.51 20.26
C THR A 265 3.31 -9.80 20.95
N SER A 266 3.07 -9.22 22.14
CA SER A 266 1.80 -9.36 22.86
C SER A 266 0.61 -8.86 22.03
N MET A 267 0.79 -7.82 21.21
CA MET A 267 -0.27 -7.30 20.35
C MET A 267 -0.65 -8.23 19.19
N ILE A 268 0.09 -9.31 18.94
CA ILE A 268 -0.18 -10.25 17.86
C ILE A 268 -0.82 -11.50 18.45
N VAL A 269 -2.11 -11.70 18.19
CA VAL A 269 -2.87 -12.87 18.68
C VAL A 269 -2.48 -14.10 17.88
N SER A 270 -2.45 -13.97 16.55
CA SER A 270 -2.05 -15.05 15.64
C SER A 270 -1.17 -14.50 14.54
N ARG A 271 -0.04 -15.17 14.28
CA ARG A 271 0.88 -14.78 13.21
C ARG A 271 0.30 -15.18 11.86
N ARG A 272 0.74 -14.48 10.80
CA ARG A 272 0.45 -14.90 9.42
C ARG A 272 0.71 -16.40 9.26
N GLY A 273 -0.29 -17.13 8.80
CA GLY A 273 -0.13 -18.54 8.47
C GLY A 273 0.97 -18.68 7.42
N ARG A 274 1.86 -19.67 7.58
CA ARG A 274 2.55 -20.22 6.41
C ARG A 274 1.44 -20.92 5.65
N GLY A 275 0.83 -20.26 4.66
CA GLY A 275 -0.11 -20.96 3.78
C GLY A 275 0.53 -22.28 3.39
N LYS A 276 -0.20 -23.41 3.50
CA LYS A 276 0.21 -24.66 2.86
C LYS A 276 0.61 -24.23 1.45
N ARG A 277 1.90 -24.35 1.12
CA ARG A 277 2.35 -24.17 -0.26
C ARG A 277 1.57 -25.24 -1.02
N LYS A 278 0.57 -24.85 -1.80
CA LYS A 278 0.19 -25.64 -2.97
C LYS A 278 1.40 -25.63 -3.90
#